data_AF-A0A9N8QIV0-F1
#
_entry.id   AF-A0A9N8QIV0-F1
#
_cell.length_a   1.000
_cell.length_b   1.000
_cell.length_c   1.000
_cell.angle_alpha   90.00
_cell.angle_beta   90.00
_cell.angle_gamma   90.00
#
_symmetry.space_group_name_H-M   'P 1'
#
loop_
_entity.id
_entity.type
_entity.pdbx_description
1 polymer ?
#
loop_
_entity_poly.entity_id
_entity_poly.type
_entity_poly.pdbx_seq_one_letter_code
_entity_poly.pdbx_strand_id
1 'polypeptide(L)'
;MSHFRRRSGISAGASQSRGSPSASSSAARNSAPPRQAGPDITFEALAKRVKLDDAIIQKCVKVGVKKASAFARMSAEKFTQIGCLEGEVEEALDAQDRWRRLDSKGFNKDELVNAPEE
;
A
#
# COMPACT_ATOMS: atom_id res chain seq x y z
N MET A 1 -0.34 -71.53 34.80
CA MET A 1 0.73 -70.50 34.72
C MET A 1 0.33 -69.30 35.55
N SER A 2 1.16 -68.98 36.54
CA SER A 2 1.13 -67.73 37.32
C SER A 2 1.40 -66.54 36.41
N HIS A 3 0.75 -65.39 36.62
CA HIS A 3 1.38 -64.06 36.63
C HIS A 3 0.39 -62.98 37.09
N PHE A 4 0.54 -62.62 38.37
CA PHE A 4 0.30 -61.28 38.88
C PHE A 4 1.20 -60.27 38.14
N ARG A 5 0.66 -59.13 37.69
CA ARG A 5 0.91 -57.81 38.31
C ARG A 5 0.20 -56.66 37.57
N ARG A 6 -0.56 -55.93 38.39
CA ARG A 6 -1.22 -54.64 38.22
C ARG A 6 -0.28 -53.54 37.71
N ARG A 7 -0.81 -52.61 36.91
CA ARG A 7 -0.75 -51.18 37.25
C ARG A 7 -1.96 -50.43 36.65
N SER A 8 -2.74 -49.84 37.54
CA SER A 8 -3.83 -48.90 37.29
C SER A 8 -3.29 -47.47 37.14
N GLY A 9 -4.08 -46.63 36.46
CA GLY A 9 -3.95 -45.17 36.36
C GLY A 9 -3.33 -44.73 35.03
N ILE A 10 -3.83 -43.75 34.27
CA ILE A 10 -4.66 -42.59 34.58
C ILE A 10 -5.40 -42.14 33.29
N SER A 11 -6.68 -41.79 33.45
CA SER A 11 -7.56 -40.84 32.73
C SER A 11 -7.42 -40.54 31.22
N ALA A 12 -8.56 -40.76 30.53
CA ALA A 12 -9.15 -40.02 29.42
C ALA A 12 -8.37 -38.84 28.79
N GLY A 13 -8.28 -38.84 27.45
CA GLY A 13 -8.01 -37.63 26.68
C GLY A 13 -7.30 -37.79 25.33
N ALA A 14 -7.42 -38.91 24.61
CA ALA A 14 -6.85 -39.03 23.27
C ALA A 14 -7.80 -38.47 22.20
N SER A 15 -7.73 -37.15 21.97
CA SER A 15 -8.30 -36.51 20.79
C SER A 15 -7.17 -36.02 19.89
N GLN A 16 -7.17 -36.56 18.67
CA GLN A 16 -6.53 -36.02 17.46
C GLN A 16 -4.99 -35.90 17.46
N SER A 17 -4.33 -36.98 17.03
CA SER A 17 -3.05 -36.86 16.33
C SER A 17 -3.26 -37.36 14.91
N ARG A 18 -3.55 -36.43 13.99
CA ARG A 18 -3.47 -36.66 12.53
C ARG A 18 -2.10 -36.17 12.07
N GLY A 19 -1.47 -37.00 11.27
CA GLY A 19 -0.06 -36.94 10.94
C GLY A 19 0.42 -35.66 10.28
N SER A 20 1.67 -35.34 10.59
CA SER A 20 2.63 -34.80 9.63
C SER A 20 3.17 -35.99 8.83
N PRO A 21 3.47 -35.89 7.51
CA PRO A 21 4.30 -34.81 7.00
C PRO A 21 3.93 -34.31 5.59
N SER A 22 3.98 -33.00 5.37
CA SER A 22 4.50 -32.46 4.12
C SER A 22 4.93 -31.03 4.37
N ALA A 23 6.22 -30.81 4.16
CA ALA A 23 6.82 -29.50 4.05
C ALA A 23 6.19 -28.78 2.85
N SER A 24 5.06 -28.11 3.07
CA SER A 24 4.76 -26.93 2.28
C SER A 24 5.60 -25.81 2.86
N SER A 25 6.81 -25.68 2.33
CA SER A 25 7.43 -24.36 2.15
C SER A 25 6.54 -23.58 1.17
N SER A 26 5.34 -23.24 1.61
CA SER A 26 4.63 -22.09 1.09
C SER A 26 5.48 -20.94 1.57
N ALA A 27 6.46 -20.56 0.76
CA ALA A 27 6.85 -19.17 0.65
C ALA A 27 5.51 -18.43 0.57
N ALA A 28 5.04 -17.92 1.71
CA ALA A 28 4.18 -16.76 1.76
C ALA A 28 5.04 -15.71 1.10
N ARG A 29 4.98 -15.72 -0.24
CA ARG A 29 5.52 -14.71 -1.12
C ARG A 29 5.05 -13.46 -0.44
N ASN A 30 6.04 -12.75 0.07
CA ASN A 30 6.00 -11.52 0.82
C ASN A 30 5.21 -10.52 -0.05
N SER A 31 3.91 -10.74 -0.12
CA SER A 31 2.96 -9.95 -0.86
C SER A 31 2.60 -8.95 0.19
N ALA A 32 3.52 -8.01 0.41
CA ALA A 32 3.18 -6.75 1.04
C ALA A 32 1.80 -6.38 0.48
N PRO A 33 0.80 -6.09 1.35
CA PRO A 33 -0.54 -5.76 0.89
C PRO A 33 -0.40 -4.78 -0.27
N PRO A 34 -1.13 -4.99 -1.39
CA PRO A 34 -0.95 -4.18 -2.59
C PRO A 34 -0.91 -2.74 -2.12
N ARG A 35 0.25 -2.08 -2.31
CA ARG A 35 0.52 -0.73 -1.79
C ARG A 35 -0.75 0.05 -2.05
N GLN A 36 -1.47 0.42 -0.99
CA GLN A 36 -2.81 0.96 -1.12
C GLN A 36 -2.70 2.11 -2.13
N ALA A 37 -3.27 1.91 -3.32
CA ALA A 37 -3.35 2.98 -4.27
C ALA A 37 -4.26 4.01 -3.59
N GLY A 38 -3.74 5.22 -3.38
CA GLY A 38 -4.53 6.31 -2.82
C GLY A 38 -5.75 6.59 -3.72
N PRO A 39 -6.60 7.55 -3.32
CA PRO A 39 -7.84 7.83 -4.03
C PRO A 39 -7.58 8.18 -5.51
N ASP A 40 -8.45 7.70 -6.42
CA ASP A 40 -8.33 7.93 -7.88
C ASP A 40 -8.80 9.34 -8.26
N ILE A 41 -7.96 10.31 -7.92
CA ILE A 41 -8.19 11.74 -8.09
C ILE A 41 -7.20 12.36 -9.08
N THR A 42 -7.54 13.55 -9.57
CA THR A 42 -6.63 14.33 -10.40
C THR A 42 -5.41 14.79 -9.60
N PHE A 43 -4.30 15.03 -10.30
CA PHE A 43 -3.07 15.52 -9.67
C PHE A 43 -3.28 16.88 -9.00
N GLU A 44 -4.07 17.77 -9.62
CA GLU A 44 -4.40 19.07 -9.04
C GLU A 44 -5.23 18.97 -7.75
N ALA A 45 -6.19 18.04 -7.69
CA ALA A 45 -6.96 17.78 -6.48
C ALA A 45 -6.07 17.26 -5.34
N LEU A 46 -5.15 16.34 -5.66
CA LEU A 46 -4.13 15.89 -4.70
C LEU A 46 -3.31 17.07 -4.19
N ALA A 47 -2.79 17.88 -5.11
CA ALA A 47 -1.90 18.99 -4.78
C ALA A 47 -2.59 20.00 -3.84
N LYS A 48 -3.86 20.33 -4.10
CA LYS A 48 -4.67 21.18 -3.22
C LYS A 48 -4.89 20.55 -1.84
N ARG A 49 -5.13 19.24 -1.76
CA ARG A 49 -5.40 18.53 -0.49
C ARG A 49 -4.17 18.38 0.39
N VAL A 50 -3.02 18.05 -0.19
CA VAL A 50 -1.77 17.90 0.55
C VAL A 50 -1.01 19.22 0.72
N LYS A 51 -1.47 20.29 0.05
CA LYS A 51 -0.81 21.60 -0.05
C LYS A 51 0.60 21.46 -0.59
N LEU A 52 0.72 20.80 -1.74
CA LEU A 52 1.98 20.65 -2.46
C LEU A 52 2.44 22.02 -2.98
N ASP A 53 3.75 22.29 -2.95
CA ASP A 53 4.30 23.53 -3.49
C ASP A 53 4.03 23.71 -4.99
N ASP A 54 3.71 24.94 -5.39
CA ASP A 54 3.34 25.28 -6.77
C ASP A 54 4.47 25.01 -7.77
N ALA A 55 5.73 25.16 -7.34
CA ALA A 55 6.88 24.85 -8.19
C ALA A 55 6.92 23.36 -8.57
N ILE A 56 6.59 22.47 -7.63
CA ILE A 56 6.51 21.02 -7.88
C ILE A 56 5.32 20.72 -8.80
N ILE A 57 4.17 21.36 -8.56
CA ILE A 57 2.96 21.21 -9.39
C ILE A 57 3.27 21.58 -10.84
N GLN A 58 3.86 22.75 -11.08
CA GLN A 58 4.18 23.22 -12.43
C GLN A 58 5.15 22.29 -13.16
N LYS A 59 6.18 21.78 -12.48
CA LYS A 59 7.14 20.82 -13.07
C LYS A 59 6.45 19.51 -13.46
N CYS A 60 5.58 18.99 -12.60
CA CYS A 60 4.82 17.76 -12.85
C CYS A 60 3.81 17.92 -13.99
N VAL A 61 3.07 19.03 -14.03
CA VAL A 61 2.12 19.35 -15.10
C VAL A 61 2.84 19.53 -16.44
N LYS A 62 4.01 20.18 -16.44
CA LYS A 62 4.84 20.38 -17.64
C LYS A 62 5.27 19.07 -18.30
N VAL A 63 5.49 18.02 -17.51
CA VAL A 63 5.81 16.67 -18.03
C VAL A 63 4.57 15.80 -18.23
N GLY A 64 3.37 16.35 -18.08
CA GLY A 64 2.10 15.69 -18.39
C GLY A 64 1.49 14.85 -17.27
N VAL A 65 1.88 15.07 -16.01
CA VAL A 65 1.28 14.36 -14.87
C VAL A 65 -0.13 14.91 -14.62
N LYS A 66 -1.15 14.12 -14.98
CA LYS A 66 -2.57 14.49 -14.80
C LYS A 66 -3.26 13.77 -13.65
N LYS A 67 -2.77 12.60 -13.25
CA LYS A 67 -3.40 11.73 -12.25
C LYS A 67 -2.54 11.66 -10.99
N ALA A 68 -3.18 11.66 -9.82
CA ALA A 68 -2.50 11.43 -8.54
C ALA A 68 -1.74 10.09 -8.53
N SER A 69 -2.33 9.03 -9.08
CA SER A 69 -1.71 7.72 -9.22
C SER A 69 -0.45 7.75 -10.11
N ALA A 70 -0.37 8.64 -11.09
CA ALA A 70 0.82 8.80 -11.92
C ALA A 70 1.94 9.51 -11.15
N PHE A 71 1.59 10.58 -10.42
CA PHE A 71 2.50 11.28 -9.51
C PHE A 71 3.08 10.34 -8.45
N ALA A 72 2.24 9.51 -7.82
CA ALA A 72 2.65 8.59 -6.76
C ALA A 72 3.55 7.43 -7.23
N ARG A 73 3.69 7.23 -8.54
CA ARG A 73 4.60 6.25 -9.14
C ARG A 73 5.94 6.87 -9.55
N MET A 74 6.10 8.19 -9.43
CA MET A 74 7.36 8.86 -9.73
C MET A 74 8.37 8.62 -8.62
N SER A 75 9.57 8.18 -9.00
CA SER A 75 10.70 8.03 -8.10
C SER A 75 11.40 9.37 -7.86
N ALA A 76 12.21 9.47 -6.80
CA ALA A 76 13.09 10.61 -6.55
C ALA A 76 13.91 11.00 -7.79
N GLU A 77 14.50 10.00 -8.47
CA GLU A 77 15.26 10.21 -9.71
C GLU A 77 14.43 10.88 -10.81
N LYS A 78 13.14 10.56 -10.91
CA LYS A 78 12.24 11.20 -11.88
C LYS A 78 11.97 12.64 -11.51
N PHE A 79 11.80 12.96 -10.24
CA PHE A 79 11.67 14.35 -9.78
C PHE A 79 12.95 15.17 -10.06
N THR A 80 14.11 14.61 -9.79
CA THR A 80 15.38 15.27 -10.13
C THR A 80 15.53 15.47 -11.64
N GLN A 81 15.14 14.49 -12.47
CA GLN A 81 15.18 14.60 -13.94
C GLN A 81 14.28 15.72 -14.49
N ILE A 82 13.15 16.03 -13.83
CA ILE A 82 12.26 17.12 -14.24
C ILE A 82 12.66 18.48 -13.65
N GLY A 83 13.76 18.53 -12.90
CA GLY A 83 14.32 19.76 -12.33
C GLY A 83 13.82 20.11 -10.92
N CYS A 84 13.33 19.14 -10.15
CA CYS A 84 13.11 19.33 -8.70
C CYS A 84 14.45 19.31 -7.95
N LEU A 85 14.61 20.27 -7.05
CA LEU A 85 15.71 20.36 -6.07
C LEU A 85 15.50 19.32 -4.95
N GLU A 86 16.56 19.02 -4.20
CA GLU A 86 16.51 17.99 -3.13
C GLU A 86 15.34 18.19 -2.15
N GLY A 87 15.15 19.41 -1.63
CA GLY A 87 14.03 19.71 -0.73
C GLY A 87 12.65 19.60 -1.40
N GLU A 88 12.54 19.89 -2.70
CA GLU A 88 11.30 19.70 -3.45
C GLU A 88 11.01 18.20 -3.69
N VAL A 89 12.06 17.39 -3.88
CA VAL A 89 11.94 15.93 -4.02
C VAL A 89 11.44 15.32 -2.71
N GLU A 90 12.01 15.74 -1.57
CA GLU A 90 11.57 15.28 -0.25
C GLU A 90 10.09 15.62 0.00
N GLU A 91 9.69 16.87 -0.29
CA GLU A 91 8.29 17.28 -0.16
C GLU A 91 7.36 16.53 -1.11
N ALA A 92 7.79 16.29 -2.35
CA ALA A 92 7.02 15.49 -3.30
C ALA A 92 6.79 14.06 -2.79
N LEU A 93 7.83 13.42 -2.22
CA LEU A 93 7.72 12.07 -1.64
C LEU A 93 6.85 12.03 -0.39
N ASP A 94 6.93 13.05 0.47
CA ASP A 94 6.02 13.20 1.61
C ASP A 94 4.57 13.37 1.15
N ALA A 95 4.33 14.19 0.11
CA ALA A 95 3.02 14.36 -0.48
C ALA A 95 2.45 13.05 -1.05
N GLN A 96 3.28 12.17 -1.63
CA GLN A 96 2.86 10.83 -2.06
C GLN A 96 2.41 9.98 -0.86
N ASP A 97 3.14 10.04 0.26
CA ASP A 97 2.78 9.31 1.47
C ASP A 97 1.48 9.85 2.09
N ARG A 98 1.33 11.16 2.17
CA ARG A 98 0.10 11.83 2.63
C ARG A 98 -1.09 11.48 1.75
N TRP A 99 -0.93 11.46 0.43
CA TRP A 99 -2.00 11.05 -0.49
C TRP A 99 -2.44 9.59 -0.28
N ARG A 100 -1.50 8.67 -0.03
CA ARG A 100 -1.84 7.26 0.28
C ARG A 100 -2.67 7.11 1.54
N ARG A 101 -2.58 8.06 2.47
CA ARG A 101 -3.35 8.11 3.72
C ARG A 101 -4.64 8.93 3.61
N LEU A 102 -4.88 9.61 2.49
CA LEU A 102 -6.13 10.36 2.28
C LEU A 102 -7.29 9.37 2.11
N ASP A 103 -8.35 9.60 2.88
CA ASP A 103 -9.60 8.90 2.69
C ASP A 103 -10.31 9.45 1.46
N SER A 104 -10.84 8.55 0.63
CA SER A 104 -11.65 8.90 -0.55
C SER A 104 -12.99 9.59 -0.23
N LYS A 105 -13.41 9.68 1.04
CA LYS A 105 -14.63 10.41 1.43
C LYS A 105 -14.42 11.91 1.35
N GLY A 106 -15.28 12.55 0.54
CA GLY A 106 -15.38 14.00 0.46
C GLY A 106 -14.62 14.63 -0.70
N PHE A 107 -14.19 13.85 -1.70
CA PHE A 107 -13.81 14.39 -3.01
C PHE A 107 -15.06 14.74 -3.81
N ASN A 108 -15.04 15.92 -4.46
CA ASN A 108 -16.10 16.30 -5.40
C ASN A 108 -15.99 15.48 -6.68
N LYS A 109 -17.10 15.35 -7.43
CA LYS A 109 -17.11 14.59 -8.70
C LYS A 109 -16.09 15.11 -9.70
N ASP A 110 -15.88 16.43 -9.73
CA ASP A 110 -14.90 17.12 -10.58
C ASP A 110 -13.43 16.84 -10.20
N GLU A 111 -13.18 16.36 -8.97
CA GLU A 111 -11.84 16.01 -8.50
C GLU A 111 -11.46 14.56 -8.82
N LEU A 112 -12.43 13.75 -9.26
CA LEU A 112 -12.22 12.37 -9.66
C LEU A 112 -11.75 12.31 -11.12
N VAL A 113 -10.85 11.37 -11.41
CA VAL A 113 -10.28 11.17 -12.76
C VAL A 113 -11.33 10.83 -13.84
N ASN A 114 -12.54 10.46 -13.42
CA ASN A 114 -13.68 10.10 -14.27
C ASN A 114 -14.80 11.17 -14.30
N ALA A 115 -14.52 12.44 -14.00
CA ALA A 115 -15.50 13.48 -14.26
C ALA A 115 -15.81 13.50 -15.77
N PRO A 116 -17.08 13.30 -16.20
CA PRO A 116 -17.42 13.46 -17.61
C PRO A 116 -17.10 14.91 -18.02
N GLU A 117 -16.29 15.09 -19.04
CA GLU A 117 -16.17 16.38 -19.74
C GLU A 117 -17.58 16.67 -20.31
N GLU A 118 -18.30 17.64 -19.72
CA GLU A 118 -19.53 18.21 -20.30
C GLU A 118 -19.20 19.19 -21.43
#